data_AF-A0AAW4HZ05-F1
#
_entry.id   AF-A0AAW4HZ05-F1
#
_cell.length_a   1.000
_cell.length_b   1.000
_cell.length_c   1.000
_cell.angle_alpha   90.00
_cell.angle_beta   90.00
_cell.angle_gamma   90.00
#
_symmetry.space_group_name_H-M   'P 1'
#
loop_
_entity.id
_entity.type
_entity.pdbx_description
1 polymer ?
#
loop_
_entity_poly.entity_id
_entity_poly.type
_entity_poly.pdbx_seq_one_letter_code
_entity_poly.pdbx_strand_id
1 'polypeptide(L)'
;METTERLKFKELLQKELLTSTQAANLLNVTKQRFGILVKTYEIIPIHDRGNYQLPLTFFEHNRDKLNEISGIFIYRNKLDAVLDDFYLEIDSGFQEKKELDAPNLVLRDIEGKEIWFRTLNCGYSDGTPSRTVELLTKLGIDEKYARELIYNHEIVTFSKTGPDLFEEGFNNSRIEKGRSQGILQYVWNNKLIFAQKQFEGEEFDNGNTLTFLSEYISITPNIRDIIIFNSREEAIKKGYYIRDHKNNEVAYQVIIRDASNRELWLRLSILPTDKPLKYTKDVNELLSFCGINIEEPIETLPDKFKRWLTIKPPILPSEVITIEN
;
A
#
# COMPACT_ATOMS: atom_id res chain seq x y z
N MET A 1 -18.95 27.58 -3.20
CA MET A 1 -18.79 27.42 -4.66
C MET A 1 -20.15 27.25 -5.28
N GLU A 2 -20.58 28.27 -6.01
CA GLU A 2 -21.80 28.22 -6.83
C GLU A 2 -21.64 27.18 -7.95
N THR A 3 -22.76 26.62 -8.39
CA THR A 3 -22.85 25.51 -9.37
C THR A 3 -22.11 25.79 -10.68
N THR A 4 -22.01 27.07 -11.07
CA THR A 4 -21.33 27.53 -12.29
C THR A 4 -19.80 27.51 -12.17
N GLU A 5 -19.25 27.83 -11.00
CA GLU A 5 -17.80 27.70 -10.74
C GLU A 5 -17.38 26.24 -10.72
N ARG A 6 -18.24 25.34 -10.23
CA ARG A 6 -18.01 23.89 -10.20
C ARG A 6 -17.99 23.28 -11.61
N LEU A 7 -18.84 23.74 -12.51
CA LEU A 7 -18.86 23.27 -13.91
C LEU A 7 -17.61 23.73 -14.66
N LYS A 8 -17.23 25.01 -14.50
CA LYS A 8 -15.98 25.55 -15.07
C LYS A 8 -14.75 24.85 -14.51
N PHE A 9 -14.77 24.49 -13.24
CA PHE A 9 -13.70 23.74 -12.61
C PHE A 9 -13.60 22.29 -13.13
N LYS A 10 -14.75 21.64 -13.38
CA LYS A 10 -14.80 20.34 -14.08
C LYS A 10 -14.24 20.44 -15.49
N GLU A 11 -14.60 21.47 -16.25
CA GLU A 11 -14.04 21.74 -17.58
C GLU A 11 -12.54 22.06 -17.53
N LEU A 12 -12.07 22.72 -16.48
CA LEU A 12 -10.65 23.01 -16.24
C LEU A 12 -9.85 21.74 -15.94
N LEU A 13 -10.37 20.86 -15.06
CA LEU A 13 -9.79 19.53 -14.79
C LEU A 13 -9.76 18.63 -16.04
N GLN A 14 -10.72 18.83 -16.97
CA GLN A 14 -10.79 18.10 -18.23
C GLN A 14 -9.87 18.67 -19.32
N LYS A 15 -9.47 19.95 -19.22
CA LYS A 15 -8.64 20.64 -20.24
C LYS A 15 -7.18 20.80 -19.83
N GLU A 16 -6.86 20.85 -18.55
CA GLU A 16 -5.48 20.98 -18.06
C GLU A 16 -5.04 19.74 -17.28
N LEU A 17 -3.94 19.15 -17.73
CA LEU A 17 -3.29 17.95 -17.20
C LEU A 17 -2.80 18.16 -15.76
N LEU A 18 -3.66 17.97 -14.77
CA LEU A 18 -3.33 18.12 -13.36
C LEU A 18 -3.28 16.76 -12.66
N THR A 19 -2.14 16.43 -12.06
CA THR A 19 -2.00 15.26 -11.16
C THR A 19 -2.96 15.37 -9.97
N SER A 20 -3.30 14.25 -9.32
CA SER A 20 -4.20 14.25 -8.15
C SER A 20 -3.72 15.17 -7.02
N THR A 21 -2.40 15.35 -6.90
CA THR A 21 -1.79 16.30 -5.96
C THR A 21 -1.97 17.75 -6.42
N GLN A 22 -1.77 18.04 -7.71
CA GLN A 22 -1.99 19.38 -8.26
C GLN A 22 -3.47 19.78 -8.23
N ALA A 23 -4.38 18.86 -8.56
CA ALA A 23 -5.83 19.07 -8.49
C ALA A 23 -6.31 19.28 -7.04
N ALA A 24 -5.76 18.53 -6.08
CA ALA A 24 -6.04 18.73 -4.66
C ALA A 24 -5.55 20.11 -4.18
N ASN A 25 -4.34 20.52 -4.57
CA ASN A 25 -3.78 21.82 -4.24
C ASN A 25 -4.61 22.98 -4.85
N LEU A 26 -5.08 22.85 -6.08
CA LEU A 26 -5.93 23.84 -6.74
C LEU A 26 -7.30 24.00 -6.08
N LEU A 27 -7.84 22.91 -5.53
CA LEU A 27 -9.07 22.90 -4.75
C LEU A 27 -8.86 23.33 -3.30
N ASN A 28 -7.60 23.55 -2.90
CA ASN A 28 -7.22 23.80 -1.52
C ASN A 28 -7.74 22.71 -0.57
N VAL A 29 -7.75 21.46 -1.04
CA VAL A 29 -8.15 20.27 -0.27
C VAL A 29 -6.99 19.29 -0.21
N THR A 30 -7.02 18.38 0.76
CA THR A 30 -6.01 17.30 0.82
C THR A 30 -6.19 16.33 -0.35
N LYS A 31 -5.11 15.68 -0.79
CA LYS A 31 -5.16 14.62 -1.82
C LYS A 31 -6.18 13.52 -1.48
N GLN A 32 -6.36 13.22 -0.19
CA GLN A 32 -7.40 12.31 0.30
C GLN A 32 -8.82 12.84 0.08
N ARG A 33 -9.07 14.12 0.39
CA ARG A 33 -10.38 14.74 0.17
C ARG A 33 -10.68 14.87 -1.33
N PHE A 34 -9.65 15.02 -2.15
CA PHE A 34 -9.76 14.89 -3.60
C PHE A 34 -10.13 13.46 -4.03
N GLY A 35 -9.51 12.42 -3.45
CA GLY A 35 -9.89 11.02 -3.69
C GLY A 35 -11.36 10.71 -3.34
N ILE A 36 -11.90 11.34 -2.29
CA ILE A 36 -13.33 11.25 -1.94
C ILE A 36 -14.18 11.93 -3.02
N LEU A 37 -13.76 13.08 -3.56
CA LEU A 37 -14.48 13.76 -4.65
C LEU A 37 -14.48 12.91 -5.94
N VAL A 38 -13.34 12.30 -6.30
CA VAL A 38 -13.22 11.37 -7.44
C VAL A 38 -14.21 10.20 -7.31
N LYS A 39 -14.36 9.62 -6.10
CA LYS A 39 -15.37 8.59 -5.80
C LYS A 39 -16.81 9.14 -5.81
N THR A 40 -17.03 10.35 -5.29
CA THR A 40 -18.34 11.03 -5.24
C THR A 40 -18.86 11.39 -6.63
N TYR A 41 -17.94 11.58 -7.59
CA TYR A 41 -18.25 11.86 -9.00
C TYR A 41 -18.06 10.63 -9.92
N GLU A 42 -17.99 9.43 -9.37
CA GLU A 42 -17.98 8.14 -10.09
C GLU A 42 -16.86 7.97 -11.14
N ILE A 43 -15.66 8.48 -10.88
CA ILE A 43 -14.48 8.09 -11.68
C ILE A 43 -14.01 6.74 -11.14
N ILE A 44 -14.64 5.67 -11.60
CA ILE A 44 -14.37 4.29 -11.18
C ILE A 44 -13.43 3.64 -12.22
N PRO A 45 -12.27 3.11 -11.82
CA PRO A 45 -11.39 2.39 -12.74
C PRO A 45 -12.08 1.15 -13.33
N ILE A 46 -11.66 0.73 -14.52
CA ILE A 46 -12.21 -0.47 -15.16
C ILE A 46 -11.39 -1.66 -14.70
N HIS A 47 -12.03 -2.64 -14.05
CA HIS A 47 -11.35 -3.74 -13.38
C HIS A 47 -11.50 -5.08 -14.11
N ASP A 48 -10.38 -5.76 -14.33
CA ASP A 48 -10.41 -7.18 -14.68
C ASP A 48 -10.71 -7.99 -13.40
N ARG A 49 -11.93 -8.53 -13.31
CA ARG A 49 -12.35 -9.40 -12.19
C ARG A 49 -11.82 -10.83 -12.30
N GLY A 50 -10.95 -11.13 -13.27
CA GLY A 50 -10.41 -12.48 -13.48
C GLY A 50 -11.39 -13.45 -14.15
N ASN A 51 -12.54 -12.95 -14.63
CA ASN A 51 -13.56 -13.74 -15.33
C ASN A 51 -13.34 -13.79 -16.86
N TYR A 52 -12.38 -13.02 -17.38
CA TYR A 52 -12.01 -13.14 -18.79
C TYR A 52 -11.04 -14.31 -18.94
N GLN A 53 -11.34 -15.23 -19.86
CA GLN A 53 -10.46 -16.34 -20.21
C GLN A 53 -9.05 -15.86 -20.64
N LEU A 54 -8.86 -14.58 -20.99
CA LEU A 54 -7.56 -13.95 -21.25
C LEU A 54 -7.60 -12.43 -20.92
N PRO A 55 -6.71 -11.89 -20.07
CA PRO A 55 -6.66 -10.46 -19.70
C PRO A 55 -6.48 -9.48 -20.88
N LEU A 56 -5.88 -9.95 -21.99
CA LEU A 56 -5.74 -9.17 -23.20
C LEU A 56 -7.09 -8.93 -23.90
N THR A 57 -8.00 -9.90 -23.86
CA THR A 57 -9.36 -9.72 -24.35
C THR A 57 -10.05 -8.61 -23.56
N PHE A 58 -9.87 -8.57 -22.23
CA PHE A 58 -10.39 -7.49 -21.41
C PHE A 58 -9.82 -6.12 -21.80
N PHE A 59 -8.51 -6.05 -22.07
CA PHE A 59 -7.90 -4.82 -22.59
C PHE A 59 -8.54 -4.37 -23.91
N GLU A 60 -8.66 -5.25 -24.91
CA GLU A 60 -9.24 -4.88 -26.21
C GLU A 60 -10.69 -4.38 -26.09
N HIS A 61 -11.51 -4.98 -25.22
CA HIS A 61 -12.90 -4.55 -25.00
C HIS A 61 -13.02 -3.19 -24.28
N ASN A 62 -11.97 -2.74 -23.61
CA ASN A 62 -12.00 -1.53 -22.80
C ASN A 62 -11.01 -0.46 -23.29
N ARG A 63 -10.19 -0.75 -24.31
CA ARG A 63 -9.18 0.18 -24.85
C ARG A 63 -9.79 1.50 -25.26
N ASP A 64 -10.93 1.47 -25.95
CA ASP A 64 -11.63 2.68 -26.42
C ASP A 64 -12.22 3.54 -25.29
N LYS A 65 -12.18 3.06 -24.04
CA LYS A 65 -12.59 3.81 -22.85
C LYS A 65 -11.45 4.62 -22.22
N LEU A 66 -10.21 4.36 -22.64
CA LEU A 66 -9.05 5.17 -22.33
C LEU A 66 -8.75 6.09 -23.50
N ASN A 67 -8.29 7.30 -23.19
CA ASN A 67 -7.58 8.11 -24.17
C ASN A 67 -6.16 7.57 -24.37
N GLU A 68 -5.27 8.43 -24.88
CA GLU A 68 -3.85 8.12 -24.99
C GLU A 68 -3.27 7.68 -23.65
N ILE A 69 -2.69 6.48 -23.62
CA ILE A 69 -2.05 5.93 -22.42
C ILE A 69 -0.79 6.73 -22.11
N SER A 70 -0.74 7.29 -20.91
CA SER A 70 0.35 8.14 -20.41
C SER A 70 1.22 7.42 -19.40
N GLY A 71 0.69 6.40 -18.71
CA GLY A 71 1.39 5.69 -17.65
C GLY A 71 1.06 4.19 -17.65
N ILE A 72 2.09 3.38 -17.42
CA ILE A 72 1.99 1.94 -17.20
C ILE A 72 2.72 1.63 -15.91
N PHE A 73 2.05 0.96 -14.96
CA PHE A 73 2.61 0.61 -13.66
C PHE A 73 2.49 -0.90 -13.48
N ILE A 74 3.59 -1.57 -13.20
CA ILE A 74 3.66 -3.03 -13.13
C ILE A 74 4.31 -3.43 -11.82
N TYR A 75 3.62 -4.30 -11.10
CA TYR A 75 4.00 -4.74 -9.76
C TYR A 75 4.00 -6.26 -9.71
N ARG A 76 5.16 -6.85 -9.35
CA ARG A 76 5.26 -8.28 -9.07
C ARG A 76 4.59 -8.62 -7.74
N ASN A 77 4.75 -7.75 -6.75
CA ASN A 77 4.10 -7.88 -5.45
C ASN A 77 2.97 -6.85 -5.30
N LYS A 78 1.77 -7.33 -4.97
CA LYS A 78 0.58 -6.48 -4.77
C LYS A 78 0.76 -5.46 -3.65
N LEU A 79 1.60 -5.73 -2.66
CA LEU A 79 1.87 -4.77 -1.59
C LEU A 79 2.60 -3.52 -2.10
N ASP A 80 3.46 -3.63 -3.12
CA ASP A 80 4.07 -2.45 -3.73
C ASP A 80 3.01 -1.56 -4.42
N ALA A 81 2.02 -2.18 -5.07
CA ALA A 81 0.89 -1.45 -5.66
C ALA A 81 0.07 -0.73 -4.58
N VAL A 82 -0.20 -1.41 -3.45
CA VAL A 82 -0.89 -0.80 -2.30
C VAL A 82 -0.11 0.39 -1.73
N LEU A 83 1.21 0.27 -1.63
CA LEU A 83 2.08 1.35 -1.15
C LEU A 83 2.15 2.55 -2.12
N ASP A 84 1.78 2.34 -3.39
CA ASP A 84 1.63 3.38 -4.42
C ASP A 84 0.18 3.87 -4.57
N ASP A 85 -0.68 3.58 -3.59
CA ASP A 85 -2.11 3.93 -3.55
C ASP A 85 -2.98 3.21 -4.63
N PHE A 86 -2.48 2.15 -5.28
CA PHE A 86 -3.26 1.33 -6.19
C PHE A 86 -3.96 0.19 -5.45
N TYR A 87 -5.10 0.47 -4.83
CA TYR A 87 -5.94 -0.54 -4.18
C TYR A 87 -7.43 -0.22 -4.23
N LEU A 88 -8.23 -1.27 -4.03
CA LEU A 88 -9.66 -1.20 -3.82
C LEU A 88 -10.00 -1.69 -2.42
N GLU A 89 -10.89 -0.97 -1.77
CA GLU A 89 -11.54 -1.44 -0.55
C GLU A 89 -12.54 -2.55 -0.92
N ILE A 90 -12.34 -3.73 -0.37
CA ILE A 90 -13.29 -4.83 -0.44
C ILE A 90 -14.13 -4.78 0.83
N ASP A 91 -15.40 -4.42 0.65
CA ASP A 91 -16.39 -4.56 1.70
C ASP A 91 -16.92 -5.99 1.68
N SER A 92 -16.48 -6.79 2.65
CA SER A 92 -17.01 -8.14 2.85
C SER A 92 -18.37 -8.13 3.58
N GLY A 93 -18.78 -6.99 4.16
CA GLY A 93 -20.00 -6.86 4.96
C GLY A 93 -19.89 -7.46 6.37
N PHE A 94 -18.77 -8.10 6.71
CA PHE A 94 -18.59 -8.83 7.97
C PHE A 94 -17.65 -8.14 8.97
N GLN A 95 -16.88 -7.15 8.54
CA GLN A 95 -15.90 -6.47 9.38
C GLN A 95 -15.96 -4.95 9.15
N GLU A 96 -15.81 -4.17 10.22
CA GLU A 96 -15.64 -2.70 10.12
C GLU A 96 -14.40 -2.31 9.30
N LYS A 97 -13.38 -3.18 9.29
CA LYS A 97 -12.12 -2.98 8.59
C LYS A 97 -12.23 -3.63 7.23
N LYS A 98 -12.11 -2.84 6.19
CA LYS A 98 -12.24 -3.34 4.81
C LYS A 98 -10.92 -3.95 4.37
N GLU A 99 -10.99 -5.11 3.76
CA GLU A 99 -9.84 -5.73 3.13
C GLU A 99 -9.44 -4.95 1.87
N LEU A 100 -8.25 -5.24 1.36
CA LEU A 100 -7.74 -4.64 0.15
C LEU A 100 -7.56 -5.67 -0.94
N ASP A 101 -7.85 -5.25 -2.16
CA ASP A 101 -7.23 -5.88 -3.33
C ASP A 101 -6.51 -4.85 -4.18
N ALA A 102 -5.43 -5.29 -4.80
CA ALA A 102 -4.55 -4.46 -5.59
C ALA A 102 -4.22 -5.12 -6.94
N PRO A 103 -3.99 -4.30 -7.97
CA PRO A 103 -3.62 -4.79 -9.28
C PRO A 103 -2.14 -5.22 -9.31
N ASN A 104 -1.82 -6.02 -10.32
CA ASN A 104 -0.44 -6.28 -10.71
C ASN A 104 -0.01 -5.43 -11.91
N LEU A 105 -0.97 -4.85 -12.64
CA LEU A 105 -0.72 -3.90 -13.71
C LEU A 105 -1.82 -2.82 -13.74
N VAL A 106 -1.41 -1.57 -13.89
CA VAL A 106 -2.30 -0.42 -14.10
C VAL A 106 -1.90 0.29 -15.38
N LEU A 107 -2.87 0.53 -16.25
CA LEU A 107 -2.76 1.48 -17.36
C LEU A 107 -3.46 2.76 -16.95
N ARG A 108 -2.81 3.91 -17.17
CA ARG A 108 -3.37 5.24 -16.92
C ARG A 108 -3.30 6.06 -18.20
N ASP A 109 -4.38 6.72 -18.57
CA ASP A 109 -4.40 7.64 -19.70
C ASP A 109 -3.98 9.07 -19.33
N ILE A 110 -3.85 9.95 -20.32
CA ILE A 110 -3.53 11.37 -20.11
C ILE A 110 -4.55 12.10 -19.25
N GLU A 111 -5.79 11.62 -19.16
CA GLU A 111 -6.86 12.21 -18.32
C GLU A 111 -6.91 11.59 -16.92
N GLY A 112 -6.00 10.65 -16.60
CA GLY A 112 -5.96 9.95 -15.32
C GLY A 112 -6.99 8.84 -15.15
N LYS A 113 -7.70 8.43 -16.22
CA LYS A 113 -8.54 7.22 -16.20
C LYS A 113 -7.66 5.99 -16.19
N GLU A 114 -8.11 4.96 -15.47
CA GLU A 114 -7.29 3.78 -15.24
C GLU A 114 -8.00 2.47 -15.59
N ILE A 115 -7.24 1.53 -16.16
CA ILE A 115 -7.61 0.12 -16.29
C ILE A 115 -6.67 -0.71 -15.42
N TRP A 116 -7.25 -1.56 -14.57
CA TRP A 116 -6.53 -2.33 -13.57
C TRP A 116 -6.62 -3.81 -13.88
N PHE A 117 -5.48 -4.49 -13.87
CA PHE A 117 -5.37 -5.91 -14.14
C PHE A 117 -4.82 -6.65 -12.93
N ARG A 118 -5.57 -7.64 -12.45
CA ARG A 118 -5.21 -8.48 -11.30
C ARG A 118 -4.33 -9.68 -11.66
N THR A 119 -4.29 -10.04 -12.93
CA THR A 119 -3.78 -11.33 -13.43
C THR A 119 -2.69 -11.18 -14.49
N LEU A 120 -2.59 -10.02 -15.14
CA LEU A 120 -1.41 -9.65 -15.93
C LEU A 120 -0.25 -9.45 -14.96
N ASN A 121 0.84 -10.17 -15.18
CA ASN A 121 2.03 -10.36 -14.34
C ASN A 121 2.04 -11.64 -13.47
N CYS A 122 1.00 -12.47 -13.51
CA CYS A 122 1.01 -13.75 -12.80
C CYS A 122 1.66 -14.86 -13.65
N GLY A 123 2.94 -15.13 -13.40
CA GLY A 123 3.52 -16.44 -13.60
C GLY A 123 3.06 -17.38 -12.48
N TYR A 124 1.85 -17.94 -12.58
CA TYR A 124 1.54 -19.11 -11.75
C TYR A 124 2.45 -20.24 -12.23
N SER A 125 3.22 -20.84 -11.32
CA SER A 125 3.94 -22.10 -11.52
C SER A 125 4.74 -22.15 -12.83
N ASP A 126 5.90 -21.49 -12.88
CA ASP A 126 6.80 -21.49 -14.04
C ASP A 126 6.25 -20.79 -15.31
N GLY A 127 5.08 -20.15 -15.21
CA GLY A 127 4.46 -19.36 -16.27
C GLY A 127 5.27 -18.10 -16.59
N THR A 128 5.70 -18.00 -17.84
CA THR A 128 6.37 -16.84 -18.45
C THR A 128 5.46 -15.59 -18.36
N PRO A 129 5.94 -14.37 -18.05
CA PRO A 129 5.14 -13.12 -18.07
C PRO A 129 4.76 -12.66 -19.49
N SER A 130 4.56 -13.62 -20.41
CA SER A 130 4.32 -13.41 -21.83
C SER A 130 3.11 -12.52 -22.11
N ARG A 131 2.07 -12.58 -21.27
CA ARG A 131 0.87 -11.75 -21.45
C ARG A 131 1.12 -10.28 -21.13
N THR A 132 1.95 -10.00 -20.14
CA THR A 132 2.38 -8.64 -19.84
C THR A 132 3.22 -8.10 -20.99
N VAL A 133 4.19 -8.89 -21.46
CA VAL A 133 5.02 -8.52 -22.62
C VAL A 133 4.16 -8.29 -23.86
N GLU A 134 3.20 -9.16 -24.16
CA GLU A 134 2.28 -9.01 -25.30
C GLU A 134 1.43 -7.72 -25.21
N LEU A 135 0.97 -7.35 -24.01
CA LEU A 135 0.29 -6.07 -23.79
C LEU A 135 1.22 -4.89 -24.07
N LEU A 136 2.45 -4.91 -23.53
CA LEU A 136 3.43 -3.84 -23.74
C LEU A 136 3.79 -3.69 -25.23
N THR A 137 3.95 -4.81 -25.96
CA THR A 137 4.16 -4.78 -27.41
C THR A 137 2.99 -4.16 -28.16
N LYS A 138 1.75 -4.46 -27.77
CA LYS A 138 0.54 -3.81 -28.34
C LYS A 138 0.46 -2.31 -28.04
N LEU A 139 1.18 -1.84 -27.03
CA LEU A 139 1.31 -0.43 -26.66
C LEU A 139 2.53 0.25 -27.30
N GLY A 140 3.27 -0.46 -28.15
CA GLY A 140 4.41 0.09 -28.90
C GLY A 140 5.77 -0.07 -28.23
N ILE A 141 5.86 -0.79 -27.11
CA ILE A 141 7.13 -1.08 -26.43
C ILE A 141 7.77 -2.31 -27.09
N ASP A 142 9.07 -2.24 -27.42
CA ASP A 142 9.78 -3.37 -28.03
C ASP A 142 9.68 -4.65 -27.18
N GLU A 143 9.39 -5.79 -27.83
CA GLU A 143 9.11 -7.05 -27.12
C GLU A 143 10.31 -7.56 -26.34
N LYS A 144 11.52 -7.50 -26.93
CA LYS A 144 12.74 -8.00 -26.30
C LYS A 144 13.09 -7.14 -25.09
N TYR A 145 12.98 -5.83 -25.26
CA TYR A 145 13.21 -4.85 -24.20
C TYR A 145 12.18 -4.98 -23.05
N ALA A 146 10.89 -5.06 -23.37
CA ALA A 146 9.84 -5.32 -22.38
C ALA A 146 10.10 -6.62 -21.60
N ARG A 147 10.51 -7.69 -22.31
CA ARG A 147 10.85 -8.97 -21.68
C ARG A 147 12.03 -8.83 -20.72
N GLU A 148 13.09 -8.13 -21.10
CA GLU A 148 14.25 -7.92 -20.23
C GLU A 148 13.87 -7.19 -18.93
N LEU A 149 13.10 -6.11 -19.03
CA LEU A 149 12.67 -5.32 -17.87
C LEU A 149 11.79 -6.13 -16.90
N ILE A 150 10.77 -6.80 -17.42
CA ILE A 150 9.78 -7.51 -16.59
C ILE A 150 10.40 -8.70 -15.85
N TYR A 151 11.41 -9.34 -16.45
CA TYR A 151 12.11 -10.45 -15.81
C TYR A 151 13.06 -9.99 -14.71
N ASN A 152 13.79 -8.91 -14.95
CA ASN A 152 14.87 -8.47 -14.06
C ASN A 152 14.40 -7.54 -12.94
N HIS A 153 13.22 -6.92 -13.08
CA HIS A 153 12.71 -5.96 -12.12
C HIS A 153 11.34 -6.36 -11.57
N GLU A 154 11.09 -6.00 -10.32
CA GLU A 154 9.86 -6.35 -9.61
C GLU A 154 8.83 -5.23 -9.68
N ILE A 155 9.30 -3.99 -9.82
CA ILE A 155 8.49 -2.81 -10.09
C ILE A 155 9.00 -2.20 -11.38
N VAL A 156 8.11 -2.01 -12.36
CA VAL A 156 8.42 -1.37 -13.63
C VAL A 156 7.36 -0.32 -13.92
N THR A 157 7.79 0.88 -14.27
CA THR A 157 6.93 1.96 -14.71
C THR A 157 7.35 2.43 -16.10
N PHE A 158 6.38 2.77 -16.93
CA PHE A 158 6.61 3.46 -18.19
C PHE A 158 5.79 4.75 -18.16
N SER A 159 6.44 5.89 -18.38
CA SER A 159 5.80 7.20 -18.45
C SER A 159 5.98 7.78 -19.83
N LYS A 160 4.89 8.24 -20.46
CA LYS A 160 4.94 8.78 -21.81
C LYS A 160 5.61 10.15 -21.81
N THR A 161 6.67 10.30 -22.60
CA THR A 161 7.46 11.53 -22.74
C THR A 161 7.34 12.15 -24.13
N GLY A 162 6.73 11.43 -25.09
CA GLY A 162 6.40 11.92 -26.42
C GLY A 162 5.40 10.99 -27.13
N PRO A 163 4.94 11.31 -28.35
CA PRO A 163 3.88 10.58 -29.06
C PRO A 163 4.08 9.06 -29.14
N ASP A 164 5.33 8.61 -29.24
CA ASP A 164 5.71 7.19 -29.30
C ASP A 164 6.87 6.85 -28.33
N LEU A 165 7.11 7.69 -27.33
CA LEU A 165 8.23 7.52 -26.42
C LEU A 165 7.74 7.31 -24.99
N PHE A 166 8.14 6.18 -24.42
CA PHE A 166 8.04 5.92 -22.98
C PHE A 166 9.43 6.01 -22.36
N GLU A 167 9.54 6.75 -21.26
CA GLU A 167 10.67 6.68 -20.35
C GLU A 167 10.37 5.65 -19.26
N GLU A 168 11.32 4.76 -19.00
CA GLU A 168 11.21 3.71 -18.01
C GLU A 168 11.70 4.15 -16.63
N GLY A 169 11.01 3.63 -15.61
CA GLY A 169 11.53 3.55 -14.25
C GLY A 169 11.47 2.10 -13.80
N PHE A 170 12.48 1.66 -13.07
CA PHE A 170 12.46 0.33 -12.46
C PHE A 170 13.02 0.36 -11.05
N ASN A 171 12.49 -0.54 -10.23
CA ASN A 171 12.96 -0.72 -8.87
C ASN A 171 12.81 -2.19 -8.46
N ASN A 172 13.56 -2.58 -7.43
CA ASN A 172 13.29 -3.82 -6.74
C ASN A 172 12.02 -3.66 -5.89
N SER A 173 11.40 -4.79 -5.53
CA SER A 173 10.28 -4.80 -4.60
C SER A 173 10.71 -4.15 -3.30
N ARG A 174 9.84 -3.34 -2.70
CA ARG A 174 10.09 -2.78 -1.36
C ARG A 174 9.91 -3.83 -0.27
N ILE A 175 9.42 -5.01 -0.68
CA ILE A 175 9.07 -6.17 0.13
C ILE A 175 9.95 -7.33 -0.31
N GLU A 176 10.92 -7.69 0.53
CA GLU A 176 11.88 -8.75 0.24
C GLU A 176 11.17 -10.13 0.15
N LYS A 177 11.51 -10.94 -0.87
CA LYS A 177 10.98 -12.31 -1.13
C LYS A 177 9.55 -12.44 -1.70
N GLY A 178 9.01 -11.42 -2.35
CA GLY A 178 7.85 -11.57 -3.25
C GLY A 178 6.50 -11.95 -2.62
N ARG A 179 6.43 -12.20 -1.31
CA ARG A 179 5.21 -12.33 -0.51
C ARG A 179 5.45 -11.74 0.88
N SER A 180 4.60 -10.82 1.31
CA SER A 180 4.64 -10.34 2.71
C SER A 180 4.32 -11.50 3.64
N GLN A 181 5.31 -11.93 4.42
CA GLN A 181 5.19 -13.11 5.29
C GLN A 181 4.47 -12.81 6.61
N GLY A 182 4.29 -11.54 6.98
CA GLY A 182 3.88 -11.18 8.34
C GLY A 182 2.83 -10.09 8.48
N ILE A 183 2.22 -9.59 7.39
CA ILE A 183 1.34 -8.41 7.44
C ILE A 183 0.00 -8.67 6.77
N LEU A 184 -1.07 -8.23 7.44
CA LEU A 184 -2.43 -8.12 6.91
C LEU A 184 -2.72 -6.65 6.58
N GLN A 185 -3.53 -6.42 5.55
CA GLN A 185 -3.72 -5.08 4.98
C GLN A 185 -5.20 -4.72 5.02
N TYR A 186 -5.52 -3.55 5.58
CA TYR A 186 -6.88 -3.09 5.74
C TYR A 186 -7.01 -1.59 5.51
N VAL A 187 -8.24 -1.13 5.30
CA VAL A 187 -8.62 0.28 5.43
C VAL A 187 -9.63 0.45 6.55
N TRP A 188 -9.37 1.41 7.42
CA TRP A 188 -10.30 1.83 8.48
C TRP A 188 -10.04 3.29 8.85
N ASN A 189 -11.11 4.05 9.06
CA ASN A 189 -11.06 5.50 9.33
C ASN A 189 -10.22 6.29 8.32
N ASN A 190 -10.34 5.98 7.03
CA ASN A 190 -9.57 6.58 5.94
C ASN A 190 -8.04 6.41 6.08
N LYS A 191 -7.58 5.40 6.84
CA LYS A 191 -6.17 5.05 6.99
C LYS A 191 -5.89 3.68 6.42
N LEU A 192 -4.68 3.53 5.90
CA LEU A 192 -4.16 2.25 5.45
C LEU A 192 -3.44 1.56 6.62
N ILE A 193 -3.90 0.36 6.95
CA ILE A 193 -3.48 -0.37 8.14
C ILE A 193 -2.74 -1.63 7.73
N PHE A 194 -1.60 -1.82 8.37
CA PHE A 194 -0.73 -2.96 8.19
C PHE A 194 -0.60 -3.67 9.54
N ALA A 195 -1.34 -4.77 9.72
CA ALA A 195 -1.43 -5.47 10.98
C ALA A 195 -0.55 -6.73 11.00
N GLN A 196 0.25 -6.88 12.06
CA GLN A 196 1.09 -8.05 12.25
C GLN A 196 0.24 -9.34 12.30
N LYS A 197 0.59 -10.33 11.49
CA LYS A 197 -0.05 -11.67 11.49
C LYS A 197 0.28 -12.44 12.77
N GLN A 198 -0.64 -13.31 13.16
CA GLN A 198 -0.37 -14.34 14.14
C GLN A 198 0.30 -15.53 13.46
N PHE A 199 1.51 -15.87 13.89
CA PHE A 199 2.12 -17.16 13.58
C PHE A 199 1.68 -18.16 14.66
N GLU A 200 1.17 -19.33 14.26
CA GLU A 200 0.97 -20.48 15.16
C GLU A 200 2.30 -21.25 15.23
N GLY A 201 3.00 -21.24 16.39
CA GLY A 201 4.36 -21.79 16.53
C GLY A 201 5.41 -20.69 16.78
N GLU A 202 6.65 -21.10 17.13
CA GLU A 202 7.73 -20.24 17.61
C GLU A 202 7.75 -18.86 16.93
N GLU A 203 7.76 -17.84 17.80
CA GLU A 203 7.81 -16.42 17.49
C GLU A 203 8.82 -16.13 16.38
N PHE A 204 8.53 -15.13 15.53
CA PHE A 204 9.44 -14.51 14.56
C PHE A 204 10.77 -15.25 14.41
N ASP A 205 10.87 -16.19 13.47
CA ASP A 205 12.14 -16.85 13.18
C ASP A 205 13.19 -15.76 12.92
N ASN A 206 14.21 -15.71 13.79
CA ASN A 206 15.30 -14.74 13.73
C ASN A 206 16.01 -14.75 12.37
N GLY A 207 15.90 -15.84 11.59
CA GLY A 207 16.35 -15.93 10.21
C GLY A 207 15.65 -14.98 9.23
N ASN A 208 14.52 -14.35 9.60
CA ASN A 208 13.76 -13.43 8.74
C ASN A 208 13.61 -12.00 9.31
N THR A 209 14.25 -11.68 10.44
CA THR A 209 14.12 -10.36 11.11
C THR A 209 14.41 -9.19 10.18
N LEU A 210 15.48 -9.24 9.38
CA LEU A 210 15.83 -8.17 8.42
C LEU A 210 14.78 -8.01 7.31
N THR A 211 14.18 -9.11 6.85
CA THR A 211 13.11 -9.07 5.85
C THR A 211 11.88 -8.35 6.42
N PHE A 212 11.46 -8.68 7.66
CA PHE A 212 10.36 -7.98 8.31
C PHE A 212 10.65 -6.49 8.56
N LEU A 213 11.88 -6.16 8.96
CA LEU A 213 12.31 -4.78 9.12
C LEU A 213 12.24 -4.01 7.79
N SER A 214 12.65 -4.61 6.68
CA SER A 214 12.54 -4.00 5.35
C SER A 214 11.07 -3.67 5.02
N GLU A 215 10.15 -4.59 5.31
CA GLU A 215 8.71 -4.36 5.12
C GLU A 215 8.19 -3.20 5.99
N TYR A 216 8.52 -3.21 7.28
CA TYR A 216 8.04 -2.20 8.23
C TYR A 216 8.57 -0.80 7.93
N ILE A 217 9.82 -0.69 7.48
CA ILE A 217 10.42 0.54 7.00
C ILE A 217 9.71 1.05 5.74
N SER A 218 9.38 0.16 4.79
CA SER A 218 8.66 0.54 3.57
C SER A 218 7.24 1.06 3.86
N ILE A 219 6.60 0.54 4.91
CA ILE A 219 5.28 0.95 5.38
C ILE A 219 5.32 2.24 6.19
N THR A 220 6.31 2.39 7.07
CA THR A 220 6.44 3.53 8.01
C THR A 220 7.80 4.24 7.92
N PRO A 221 8.22 4.72 6.73
CA PRO A 221 9.54 5.32 6.55
C PRO A 221 9.72 6.63 7.32
N ASN A 222 8.63 7.34 7.61
CA ASN A 222 8.60 8.65 8.26
C ASN A 222 7.65 8.61 9.47
N ILE A 223 8.08 7.89 10.51
CA ILE A 223 7.29 7.75 11.75
C ILE A 223 6.99 9.15 12.32
N ARG A 224 5.70 9.45 12.44
CA ARG A 224 5.18 10.69 13.03
C ARG A 224 5.09 10.55 14.55
N ASP A 225 4.48 9.47 15.02
CA ASP A 225 4.22 9.21 16.42
C ASP A 225 3.88 7.73 16.67
N ILE A 226 3.85 7.32 17.94
CA ILE A 226 3.46 5.97 18.35
C ILE A 226 2.34 6.06 19.39
N ILE A 227 1.30 5.24 19.23
CA ILE A 227 0.27 5.01 20.26
C ILE A 227 0.57 3.69 20.96
N ILE A 228 0.51 3.70 22.30
CA ILE A 228 0.64 2.51 23.13
C ILE A 228 -0.57 2.39 24.04
N PHE A 229 -1.25 1.24 23.99
CA PHE A 229 -2.37 0.90 24.86
C PHE A 229 -1.90 0.10 26.06
N ASN A 230 -2.42 0.45 27.25
CA ASN A 230 -1.99 -0.19 28.49
C ASN A 230 -2.53 -1.62 28.63
N SER A 231 -3.62 -1.94 27.93
CA SER A 231 -4.21 -3.28 27.93
C SER A 231 -4.80 -3.66 26.58
N ARG A 232 -5.03 -4.97 26.39
CA ARG A 232 -5.70 -5.50 25.19
C ARG A 232 -7.13 -4.98 25.09
N GLU A 233 -7.83 -4.90 26.23
CA GLU A 233 -9.20 -4.41 26.32
C GLU A 233 -9.29 -2.94 25.93
N GLU A 234 -8.30 -2.12 26.32
CA GLU A 234 -8.22 -0.72 25.91
C GLU A 234 -8.06 -0.60 24.39
N ALA A 235 -7.13 -1.37 23.80
CA ALA A 235 -6.92 -1.39 22.34
C ALA A 235 -8.20 -1.83 21.60
N ILE A 236 -8.85 -2.91 22.04
CA ILE A 236 -10.10 -3.42 21.46
C ILE A 236 -11.21 -2.37 21.55
N LYS A 237 -11.41 -1.76 22.73
CA LYS A 237 -12.43 -0.71 22.95
C LYS A 237 -12.23 0.49 22.02
N LYS A 238 -10.99 0.77 21.65
CA LYS A 238 -10.62 1.87 20.74
C LYS A 238 -10.60 1.45 19.26
N GLY A 239 -10.92 0.19 18.96
CA GLY A 239 -11.01 -0.34 17.60
C GLY A 239 -9.71 -0.93 17.03
N TYR A 240 -8.62 -0.97 17.80
CA TYR A 240 -7.31 -1.49 17.36
C TYR A 240 -7.22 -3.01 17.52
N TYR A 241 -8.08 -3.71 16.79
CA TYR A 241 -8.14 -5.16 16.75
C TYR A 241 -8.59 -5.64 15.36
N ILE A 242 -8.24 -6.88 15.00
CA ILE A 242 -8.86 -7.60 13.89
C ILE A 242 -9.51 -8.88 14.39
N ARG A 243 -10.39 -9.47 13.58
CA ARG A 243 -10.96 -10.79 13.86
C ARG A 243 -10.21 -11.85 13.06
N ASP A 244 -9.73 -12.88 13.74
CA ASP A 244 -9.12 -14.03 13.07
C ASP A 244 -10.17 -14.91 12.36
N HIS A 245 -9.73 -15.96 11.69
CA HIS A 245 -10.61 -16.92 11.00
C HIS A 245 -11.55 -17.71 11.95
N LYS A 246 -11.24 -17.74 13.25
CA LYS A 246 -12.07 -18.33 14.31
C LYS A 246 -12.96 -17.27 14.99
N ASN A 247 -12.99 -16.05 14.46
CA ASN A 247 -13.73 -14.90 14.98
C ASN A 247 -13.24 -14.38 16.36
N ASN A 248 -12.01 -14.71 16.76
CA ASN A 248 -11.39 -14.17 17.96
C ASN A 248 -10.82 -12.78 17.71
N GLU A 249 -10.88 -11.91 18.72
CA GLU A 249 -10.30 -10.57 18.66
C GLU A 249 -8.79 -10.61 18.92
N VAL A 250 -8.03 -10.26 17.88
CA VAL A 250 -6.58 -10.08 17.95
C VAL A 250 -6.32 -8.59 18.17
N ALA A 251 -5.94 -8.23 19.40
CA ALA A 251 -5.67 -6.85 19.79
C ALA A 251 -4.25 -6.41 19.40
N TYR A 252 -4.12 -5.16 18.98
CA TYR A 252 -2.84 -4.51 18.66
C TYR A 252 -2.62 -3.35 19.61
N GLN A 253 -1.62 -3.47 20.47
CA GLN A 253 -1.37 -2.51 21.55
C GLN A 253 -0.35 -1.43 21.17
N VAL A 254 0.39 -1.64 20.09
CA VAL A 254 1.45 -0.74 19.64
C VAL A 254 1.16 -0.32 18.20
N ILE A 255 0.95 0.97 17.99
CA ILE A 255 0.57 1.53 16.68
C ILE A 255 1.62 2.55 16.26
N ILE A 256 2.39 2.23 15.22
CA ILE A 256 3.34 3.17 14.62
C ILE A 256 2.63 3.93 13.51
N ARG A 257 2.47 5.25 13.66
CA ARG A 257 1.79 6.11 12.68
C ARG A 257 2.82 6.82 11.81
N ASP A 258 2.67 6.67 10.49
CA ASP A 258 3.53 7.30 9.49
C ASP A 258 2.93 8.64 9.01
N ALA A 259 3.80 9.55 8.57
CA ALA A 259 3.37 10.82 7.99
C ALA A 259 2.49 10.64 6.73
N SER A 260 2.61 9.51 6.01
CA SER A 260 1.79 9.20 4.84
C SER A 260 0.41 8.60 5.18
N ASN A 261 -0.08 8.79 6.41
CA ASN A 261 -1.39 8.27 6.87
C ASN A 261 -1.52 6.74 6.80
N ARG A 262 -0.39 6.06 7.02
CA ARG A 262 -0.29 4.61 7.16
C ARG A 262 -0.06 4.27 8.63
N GLU A 263 -0.58 3.15 9.07
CA GLU A 263 -0.35 2.64 10.42
C GLU A 263 0.17 1.21 10.37
N LEU A 264 1.25 0.95 11.11
CA LEU A 264 1.74 -0.39 11.39
C LEU A 264 1.27 -0.80 12.79
N TRP A 265 0.49 -1.87 12.85
CA TRP A 265 -0.14 -2.37 14.06
C TRP A 265 0.61 -3.61 14.55
N LEU A 266 1.19 -3.50 15.74
CA LEU A 266 2.00 -4.53 16.35
C LEU A 266 1.34 -5.04 17.64
N ARG A 267 1.52 -6.33 17.89
CA ARG A 267 1.06 -6.98 19.12
C ARG A 267 2.17 -6.93 20.15
N LEU A 268 1.80 -6.88 21.42
CA LEU A 268 2.77 -7.13 22.50
C LEU A 268 2.86 -8.64 22.73
N SER A 269 4.07 -9.17 22.62
CA SER A 269 4.37 -10.58 22.94
C SER A 269 4.78 -10.71 24.41
N ILE A 270 5.47 -9.70 24.94
CA ILE A 270 5.93 -9.67 26.33
C ILE A 270 5.20 -8.54 27.06
N LEU A 271 4.46 -8.88 28.11
CA LEU A 271 3.95 -7.87 29.04
C LEU A 271 5.14 -7.31 29.84
N PRO A 272 5.41 -6.00 29.79
CA PRO A 272 6.49 -5.43 30.58
C PRO A 272 6.17 -5.59 32.06
N THR A 273 6.87 -6.50 32.74
CA THR A 273 6.71 -6.71 34.19
C THR A 273 7.33 -5.57 34.99
N ASP A 274 8.42 -4.96 34.47
CA ASP A 274 9.26 -4.05 35.26
C ASP A 274 9.47 -2.64 34.65
N LYS A 275 9.23 -2.47 33.34
CA LYS A 275 9.38 -1.18 32.63
C LYS A 275 8.10 -0.79 31.90
N PRO A 276 7.37 0.23 32.33
CA PRO A 276 6.23 0.75 31.57
C PRO A 276 6.65 1.15 30.15
N LEU A 277 5.93 0.68 29.13
CA LEU A 277 6.18 0.95 27.69
C LEU A 277 6.27 2.45 27.35
N LYS A 278 5.65 3.31 28.15
CA LYS A 278 5.74 4.77 28.01
C LYS A 278 7.15 5.33 28.24
N TYR A 279 8.08 4.55 28.79
CA TYR A 279 9.48 4.94 29.00
C TYR A 279 10.44 4.34 27.97
N THR A 280 9.90 3.60 26.98
CA THR A 280 10.67 3.07 25.85
C THR A 280 11.33 4.21 25.08
N LYS A 281 12.60 4.02 24.72
CA LYS A 281 13.44 5.12 24.21
C LYS A 281 13.49 5.22 22.71
N ASP A 282 13.30 4.14 21.98
CA ASP A 282 13.39 4.09 20.51
C ASP A 282 12.55 2.93 19.93
N VAL A 283 12.47 2.87 18.59
CA VAL A 283 11.73 1.83 17.86
C VAL A 283 12.30 0.44 18.14
N ASN A 284 13.63 0.28 18.28
CA ASN A 284 14.23 -1.01 18.59
C ASN A 284 13.74 -1.59 19.93
N GLU A 285 13.78 -0.79 21.01
CA GLU A 285 13.29 -1.23 22.33
C GLU A 285 11.79 -1.59 22.23
N LEU A 286 11.00 -0.86 21.44
CA LEU A 286 9.57 -1.14 21.19
C LEU A 286 9.33 -2.48 20.46
N LEU A 287 10.12 -2.79 19.44
CA LEU A 287 10.00 -4.04 18.69
C LEU A 287 10.31 -5.26 19.54
N SER A 288 11.25 -5.17 20.48
CA SER A 288 11.56 -6.27 21.38
C SER A 288 10.36 -6.68 22.25
N PHE A 289 9.55 -5.71 22.72
CA PHE A 289 8.28 -5.99 23.40
C PHE A 289 7.23 -6.65 22.48
N CYS A 290 7.36 -6.44 21.17
CA CYS A 290 6.51 -7.07 20.15
C CYS A 290 7.04 -8.45 19.70
N GLY A 291 8.04 -8.99 20.41
CA GLY A 291 8.65 -10.29 20.09
C GLY A 291 9.59 -10.25 18.89
N ILE A 292 10.06 -9.07 18.48
CA ILE A 292 10.98 -8.91 17.35
C ILE A 292 12.33 -8.48 17.92
N ASN A 293 13.20 -9.47 18.13
CA ASN A 293 14.53 -9.25 18.67
C ASN A 293 15.55 -9.18 17.53
N ILE A 294 16.34 -8.11 17.53
CA ILE A 294 17.45 -7.93 16.59
C ILE A 294 18.71 -8.43 17.29
N GLU A 295 19.21 -9.59 16.87
CA GLU A 295 20.38 -10.21 17.48
C GLU A 295 21.67 -9.49 17.10
N GLU A 296 21.77 -8.98 15.87
CA GLU A 296 22.96 -8.25 15.45
C GLU A 296 23.03 -6.86 16.10
N PRO A 297 24.23 -6.37 16.44
CA PRO A 297 24.39 -5.00 16.89
C PRO A 297 23.83 -4.01 15.85
N ILE A 298 23.02 -3.04 16.28
CA ILE A 298 22.44 -2.03 15.37
C ILE A 298 23.53 -1.37 14.52
N GLU A 299 24.71 -1.13 15.09
CA GLU A 299 25.85 -0.52 14.40
C GLU A 299 26.41 -1.33 13.23
N THR A 300 26.11 -2.62 13.13
CA THR A 300 26.51 -3.47 12.00
C THR A 300 25.46 -3.52 10.89
N LEU A 301 24.25 -3.02 11.13
CA LEU A 301 23.17 -3.04 10.15
C LEU A 301 23.35 -1.99 9.04
N PRO A 302 22.76 -2.19 7.86
CA PRO A 302 22.65 -1.13 6.84
C PRO A 302 21.99 0.16 7.38
N ASP A 303 22.42 1.31 6.87
CA ASP A 303 22.01 2.65 7.36
C ASP A 303 20.49 2.86 7.43
N LYS A 304 19.73 2.28 6.49
CA LYS A 304 18.26 2.38 6.50
C LYS A 304 17.66 1.81 7.79
N PHE A 305 18.18 0.67 8.26
CA PHE A 305 17.71 0.01 9.47
C PHE A 305 18.13 0.78 10.70
N LYS A 306 19.41 1.17 10.78
CA LYS A 306 19.95 2.01 11.86
C LYS A 306 19.12 3.24 12.11
N ARG A 307 18.87 4.01 11.04
CA ARG A 307 18.11 5.27 11.11
C ARG A 307 16.72 5.03 11.63
N TRP A 308 16.02 4.01 11.15
CA TRP A 308 14.64 3.72 11.54
C TRP A 308 14.53 3.18 12.96
N LEU A 309 15.41 2.24 13.35
CA LEU A 309 15.42 1.61 14.66
C LEU A 309 15.75 2.58 15.81
N THR A 310 16.53 3.62 15.52
CA THR A 310 16.95 4.63 16.51
C THR A 310 16.01 5.84 16.58
N ILE A 311 14.93 5.86 15.80
CA ILE A 311 13.91 6.91 15.88
C ILE A 311 13.30 6.91 17.28
N LYS A 312 13.15 8.11 17.85
CA LYS A 312 12.50 8.35 19.14
C LYS A 312 11.22 9.17 18.92
N PRO A 313 10.15 8.53 18.43
CA PRO A 313 8.94 9.26 18.11
C PRO A 313 8.20 9.64 19.39
N PRO A 314 7.40 10.71 19.37
CA PRO A 314 6.54 11.04 20.50
C PRO A 314 5.58 9.88 20.77
N ILE A 315 5.55 9.43 22.03
CA ILE A 315 4.58 8.43 22.51
C ILE A 315 3.34 9.19 22.97
N LEU A 316 2.21 8.92 22.32
CA LEU A 316 0.94 9.57 22.66
C LEU A 316 0.09 8.67 23.54
N PRO A 317 -0.61 9.23 24.55
CA PRO A 317 -1.64 8.50 25.28
C PRO A 317 -2.79 8.14 24.32
N SER A 318 -3.56 7.11 24.67
CA SER A 318 -4.63 6.59 23.82
C SER A 318 -5.65 7.66 23.38
N GLU A 319 -5.54 8.12 22.14
CA GLU A 319 -6.52 9.03 21.54
C GLU A 319 -7.91 8.34 21.51
N VAL A 320 -8.97 9.08 21.84
CA VAL A 320 -10.33 8.61 21.58
C VAL A 320 -10.57 8.87 20.09
N ILE A 321 -10.78 7.82 19.30
CA ILE A 321 -11.29 7.99 17.95
C ILE A 321 -12.73 8.45 18.10
N THR A 322 -12.98 9.74 17.91
CA THR A 322 -14.34 10.25 17.73
C THR A 322 -14.79 9.83 16.35
N ILE A 323 -15.76 8.93 16.30
CA ILE A 323 -16.51 8.64 15.07
C ILE A 323 -17.28 9.93 14.78
N GLU A 324 -16.85 10.71 13.79
CA GLU A 324 -17.69 11.78 13.26
C GLU A 324 -18.84 11.12 12.50
N ASN A 325 -20.06 11.36 13.01
CA ASN A 325 -21.32 10.85 12.46
C ASN A 325 -21.65 11.42 11.08
#